data_AF-A0A958I8N9-F1
#
_entry.id   AF-A0A958I8N9-F1
#
_cell.length_a   1.000
_cell.length_b   1.000
_cell.length_c   1.000
_cell.angle_alpha   90.00
_cell.angle_beta   90.00
_cell.angle_gamma   90.00
#
_symmetry.space_group_name_H-M   'P 1'
#
loop_
_entity.id
_entity.type
_entity.pdbx_description
1 polymer ?
#
loop_
_entity_poly.entity_id
_entity_poly.type
_entity_poly.pdbx_seq_one_letter_code
_entity_poly.pdbx_strand_id
1 'polypeptide(L)'
;MTESKKKRAATRYPYVADAQCIKEDQVLSCQLQDISTSGIQIVSPTLLGEEQQISLVWEDAEEGEIEGVFYVMRKFQKEDKENRHFYGLRYYQLDAFCKQKVLNVLNKLKNVQKKESEKISLESIYEVVDQGQRYIVQNLSNLKEVHPFFAKPLEDLSSYEKEVFEGEVDPYKEVIQSFVTAHFQCVLLKNVVPFALKKPKRIPSLLSRAVKVLKTIEETESKEEAIFDYIKDFENAADLRMQYNESTNRVFYSKQGMMGKIVKSVESVQLLPELQEYLNIISKRYDHTIELTNPNIGLEDIHTVSKHPPVDKKDKDKSKDKDKAKSKFQQKYYVPSLETKGVGKKVFLVLMILGIISVNVFNYFNKQQETNKYISAIKLPIPITEAYRDGTQLFLLFKPQDWAKLDEVRTNEIKNKVKDFMANDKWVRTTLLRTDDADIKMIITTLQ
;
A
#
# COMPACT_ATOMS: atom_id res chain seq x y z
N MET A 1 -20.07 -7.37 31.52
CA MET A 1 -18.73 -7.53 30.90
C MET A 1 -18.94 -7.89 29.44
N THR A 2 -18.71 -6.94 28.54
CA THR A 2 -18.68 -7.19 27.09
C THR A 2 -17.26 -7.61 26.74
N GLU A 3 -17.02 -8.91 26.59
CA GLU A 3 -15.75 -9.41 26.07
C GLU A 3 -15.48 -8.77 24.71
N SER A 4 -14.36 -8.04 24.60
CA SER A 4 -13.94 -7.49 23.33
C SER A 4 -13.75 -8.66 22.36
N LYS A 5 -14.51 -8.67 21.26
CA LYS A 5 -14.34 -9.66 20.20
C LYS A 5 -12.94 -9.46 19.62
N LYS A 6 -11.97 -10.26 20.07
CA LYS A 6 -10.61 -10.28 19.51
C LYS A 6 -10.71 -10.34 17.99
N LYS A 7 -10.23 -9.28 17.34
CA LYS A 7 -10.15 -9.17 15.88
C LYS A 7 -9.29 -10.35 15.39
N ARG A 8 -9.90 -11.26 14.62
CA ARG A 8 -9.22 -12.49 14.18
C ARG A 8 -8.06 -12.12 13.25
N ALA A 9 -6.90 -12.74 13.44
CA ALA A 9 -5.69 -12.46 12.67
C ALA A 9 -5.79 -12.82 11.17
N ALA A 10 -6.72 -13.71 10.80
CA ALA A 10 -6.96 -14.11 9.42
C ALA A 10 -8.46 -14.10 9.09
N THR A 11 -8.80 -13.51 7.94
CA THR A 11 -10.17 -13.57 7.38
C THR A 11 -10.52 -14.99 7.01
N ARG A 12 -11.69 -15.46 7.45
CA ARG A 12 -12.27 -16.76 7.11
C ARG A 12 -13.34 -16.58 6.05
N TYR A 13 -13.32 -17.45 5.05
CA TYR A 13 -14.28 -17.50 3.96
C TYR A 13 -15.18 -18.73 4.13
N PRO A 14 -16.51 -18.59 4.01
CA PRO A 14 -17.40 -19.74 3.95
C PRO A 14 -16.97 -20.69 2.83
N TYR A 15 -16.79 -21.95 3.16
CA TYR A 15 -16.36 -22.99 2.23
C TYR A 15 -16.84 -24.33 2.75
N VAL A 16 -17.83 -24.90 2.05
CA VAL A 16 -18.46 -26.16 2.43
C VAL A 16 -17.97 -27.23 1.48
N ALA A 17 -17.29 -28.22 2.04
CA ALA A 17 -16.78 -29.38 1.32
C ALA A 17 -16.86 -30.61 2.23
N ASP A 18 -17.25 -31.74 1.68
CA ASP A 18 -17.17 -33.01 2.39
C ASP A 18 -15.71 -33.45 2.48
N ALA A 19 -15.30 -33.95 3.63
CA ALA A 19 -13.93 -34.31 3.92
C ALA A 19 -13.83 -35.62 4.70
N GLN A 20 -12.72 -36.30 4.49
CA GLN A 20 -12.34 -37.50 5.23
C GLN A 20 -11.27 -37.14 6.25
N CYS A 21 -11.58 -37.36 7.52
CA CYS A 21 -10.65 -37.27 8.63
C CYS A 21 -10.06 -38.66 8.88
N ILE A 22 -8.75 -38.79 8.66
CA ILE A 22 -8.00 -40.02 8.89
C ILE A 22 -7.31 -39.90 10.24
N LYS A 23 -7.66 -40.80 11.17
CA LYS A 23 -7.11 -40.88 12.52
C LYS A 23 -6.91 -42.34 12.89
N GLU A 24 -5.68 -42.73 13.25
CA GLU A 24 -5.39 -44.05 13.89
C GLU A 24 -6.11 -45.21 13.18
N ASP A 25 -5.97 -45.28 11.85
CA ASP A 25 -6.58 -46.28 10.96
C ASP A 25 -8.13 -46.23 10.83
N GLN A 26 -8.77 -45.18 11.33
CA GLN A 26 -10.18 -44.88 11.10
C GLN A 26 -10.34 -43.72 10.12
N VAL A 27 -11.28 -43.88 9.18
CA VAL A 27 -11.70 -42.82 8.25
C VAL A 27 -13.08 -42.33 8.68
N LEU A 28 -13.16 -41.06 9.05
CA LEU A 28 -14.37 -40.41 9.53
C LEU A 28 -14.83 -39.37 8.52
N SER A 29 -16.10 -39.40 8.14
CA SER A 29 -16.68 -38.33 7.33
C SER A 29 -16.90 -37.09 8.20
N CYS A 30 -16.40 -35.96 7.72
CA CYS A 30 -16.58 -34.63 8.31
C CYS A 30 -16.88 -33.62 7.20
N GLN A 31 -17.24 -32.40 7.58
CA GLN A 31 -17.56 -31.36 6.62
C GLN A 31 -16.85 -30.05 6.97
N LEU A 32 -16.14 -29.47 6.00
CA LEU A 32 -15.58 -28.13 6.13
C LEU A 32 -16.71 -27.10 6.14
N GLN A 33 -16.52 -26.02 6.90
CA GLN A 33 -17.49 -24.92 7.01
C GLN A 33 -16.87 -23.60 6.57
N ASP A 34 -15.61 -23.40 6.90
CA ASP A 34 -14.84 -22.23 6.50
C ASP A 34 -13.37 -22.58 6.30
N ILE A 35 -12.70 -21.72 5.52
CA ILE A 35 -11.28 -21.80 5.21
C ILE A 35 -10.62 -20.43 5.34
N SER A 36 -9.36 -20.40 5.76
CA SER A 36 -8.53 -19.20 5.85
C SER A 36 -7.08 -19.52 5.50
N THR A 37 -6.24 -18.49 5.45
CA THR A 37 -4.78 -18.66 5.34
C THR A 37 -4.14 -19.32 6.57
N SER A 38 -4.84 -19.34 7.71
CA SER A 38 -4.32 -19.88 8.97
C SER A 38 -4.85 -21.27 9.33
N GLY A 39 -5.92 -21.72 8.68
CA GLY A 39 -6.56 -23.00 8.96
C GLY A 39 -8.01 -23.04 8.52
N ILE A 40 -8.72 -24.08 8.94
CA ILE A 40 -10.10 -24.40 8.56
C ILE A 40 -11.02 -24.55 9.77
N GLN A 41 -12.31 -24.62 9.52
CA GLN A 41 -13.30 -25.10 10.48
C GLN A 41 -14.01 -26.33 9.90
N ILE A 42 -14.20 -27.35 10.73
CA ILE A 42 -14.96 -28.53 10.36
C ILE A 42 -16.09 -28.81 11.34
N VAL A 43 -17.04 -29.60 10.87
CA VAL A 43 -18.06 -30.28 11.65
C VAL A 43 -17.78 -31.77 11.60
N SER A 44 -17.73 -32.41 12.76
CA SER A 44 -17.51 -33.84 12.92
C SER A 44 -18.65 -34.46 13.72
N PRO A 45 -19.13 -35.67 13.35
CA PRO A 45 -20.06 -36.43 14.17
C PRO A 45 -19.38 -37.05 15.40
N THR A 46 -18.05 -37.16 15.39
CA THR A 46 -17.26 -37.79 16.45
C THR A 46 -16.43 -36.77 17.21
N LEU A 47 -16.23 -37.01 18.51
CA LEU A 47 -15.41 -36.16 19.35
C LEU A 47 -13.92 -36.28 18.96
N LEU A 48 -13.32 -35.16 18.56
CA LEU A 48 -11.88 -35.01 18.38
C LEU A 48 -11.25 -34.39 19.63
N GLY A 49 -10.04 -34.85 19.99
CA GLY A 49 -9.27 -34.27 21.09
C GLY A 49 -8.68 -32.92 20.71
N GLU A 50 -8.58 -32.00 21.66
CA GLU A 50 -7.83 -30.75 21.46
C GLU A 50 -6.33 -31.04 21.39
N GLU A 51 -5.61 -30.23 20.62
CA GLU A 51 -4.18 -30.37 20.28
C GLU A 51 -3.81 -31.66 19.53
N GLN A 52 -4.80 -32.43 19.10
CA GLN A 52 -4.59 -33.64 18.33
C GLN A 52 -4.19 -33.33 16.88
N GLN A 53 -3.23 -34.08 16.34
CA GLN A 53 -2.97 -34.12 14.90
C GLN A 53 -3.98 -35.04 14.21
N ILE A 54 -4.54 -34.56 13.09
CA ILE A 54 -5.41 -35.35 12.22
C ILE A 54 -5.03 -35.10 10.76
N SER A 55 -5.16 -36.12 9.92
CA SER A 55 -5.04 -35.96 8.47
C SER A 55 -6.43 -35.70 7.89
N LEU A 56 -6.52 -34.73 6.98
CA LEU A 56 -7.76 -34.42 6.27
C LEU A 56 -7.52 -34.48 4.77
N VAL A 57 -8.46 -35.11 4.08
CA VAL A 57 -8.55 -35.17 2.63
C VAL A 57 -9.90 -34.63 2.20
N TRP A 58 -9.94 -33.70 1.26
CA TRP A 58 -11.18 -33.25 0.62
C TRP A 58 -10.96 -32.96 -0.85
N GLU A 59 -12.03 -32.96 -1.63
CA GLU A 59 -11.96 -32.69 -3.07
C GLU A 59 -12.52 -31.30 -3.37
N ASP A 60 -11.72 -30.47 -4.02
CA ASP A 60 -12.19 -29.23 -4.63
C ASP A 60 -12.53 -29.45 -6.11
N ALA A 61 -13.63 -28.89 -6.57
CA ALA A 61 -14.12 -29.12 -7.94
C ALA A 61 -13.16 -28.65 -9.05
N GLU A 62 -12.27 -27.68 -8.77
CA GLU A 62 -11.31 -27.15 -9.74
C GLU A 62 -9.87 -27.54 -9.41
N GLU A 63 -9.51 -27.55 -8.13
CA GLU A 63 -8.14 -27.86 -7.69
C GLU A 63 -7.91 -29.36 -7.46
N GLY A 64 -8.97 -30.18 -7.49
CA GLY A 64 -8.94 -31.61 -7.22
C GLY A 64 -8.70 -31.92 -5.74
N GLU A 65 -8.16 -33.11 -5.47
CA GLU A 65 -7.91 -33.59 -4.10
C GLU A 65 -6.88 -32.72 -3.36
N ILE A 66 -7.20 -32.36 -2.12
CA ILE A 66 -6.33 -31.63 -1.20
C ILE A 66 -6.18 -32.45 0.07
N GLU A 67 -4.95 -32.81 0.39
CA GLU A 67 -4.59 -33.55 1.60
C GLU A 67 -3.65 -32.73 2.49
N GLY A 68 -3.78 -32.88 3.81
CA GLY A 68 -2.84 -32.31 4.77
C GLY A 68 -3.01 -32.80 6.19
N VAL A 69 -2.03 -32.49 7.02
CA VAL A 69 -2.07 -32.72 8.48
C VAL A 69 -2.42 -31.41 9.19
N PHE A 70 -3.35 -31.52 10.14
CA PHE A 70 -3.95 -30.41 10.85
C PHE A 70 -3.88 -30.63 12.36
N TYR A 71 -3.74 -29.54 13.11
CA TYR A 71 -3.90 -29.52 14.56
C TYR A 71 -5.27 -29.02 14.96
N VAL A 72 -5.96 -29.77 15.82
CA VAL A 72 -7.21 -29.34 16.44
C VAL A 72 -6.90 -28.29 17.50
N MET A 73 -7.24 -27.03 17.25
CA MET A 73 -6.88 -25.92 18.14
C MET A 73 -7.90 -25.68 19.24
N ARG A 74 -9.18 -25.90 18.95
CA ARG A 74 -10.30 -25.71 19.90
C ARG A 74 -11.57 -26.37 19.42
N LYS A 75 -12.38 -26.84 20.36
CA LYS A 75 -13.79 -27.16 20.15
C LYS A 75 -14.66 -25.91 20.33
N PHE A 76 -15.64 -25.70 19.46
CA PHE A 76 -16.65 -24.66 19.63
C PHE A 76 -17.94 -25.29 20.18
N GLN A 77 -18.50 -24.68 21.22
CA GLN A 77 -19.88 -24.97 21.62
C GLN A 77 -20.80 -24.16 20.71
N LYS A 78 -21.53 -24.86 19.84
CA LYS A 78 -22.62 -24.29 19.05
C LYS A 78 -23.84 -25.15 19.33
N GLU A 79 -24.96 -24.53 19.67
CA GLU A 79 -26.23 -25.25 19.80
C GLU A 79 -26.57 -25.88 18.45
N ASP A 80 -26.50 -27.20 18.40
CA ASP A 80 -26.87 -27.98 17.22
C ASP A 80 -27.81 -29.09 17.67
N LYS A 81 -28.91 -29.27 16.92
CA LYS A 81 -29.96 -30.24 17.23
C LYS A 81 -29.51 -31.69 16.97
N GLU A 82 -28.40 -31.86 16.26
CA GLU A 82 -27.90 -33.15 15.76
C GLU A 82 -26.65 -33.67 16.49
N ASN A 83 -26.32 -33.15 17.68
CA ASN A 83 -25.14 -33.55 18.47
C ASN A 83 -23.79 -33.45 17.73
N ARG A 84 -23.68 -32.64 16.68
CA ARG A 84 -22.43 -32.48 15.92
C ARG A 84 -21.44 -31.60 16.67
N HIS A 85 -20.16 -31.81 16.39
CA HIS A 85 -19.06 -31.11 17.06
C HIS A 85 -18.31 -30.22 16.08
N PHE A 86 -18.13 -28.95 16.46
CA PHE A 86 -17.46 -27.95 15.64
C PHE A 86 -16.03 -27.77 16.12
N TYR A 87 -15.06 -27.81 15.20
CA TYR A 87 -13.64 -27.72 15.52
C TYR A 87 -12.94 -26.67 14.66
N GLY A 88 -12.05 -25.90 15.28
CA GLY A 88 -11.13 -25.03 14.58
C GLY A 88 -9.78 -25.71 14.43
N LEU A 89 -9.28 -25.80 13.20
CA LEU A 89 -8.05 -26.51 12.91
C LEU A 89 -7.02 -25.58 12.28
N ARG A 90 -5.75 -25.83 12.59
CA ARG A 90 -4.60 -25.11 12.03
C ARG A 90 -3.81 -26.02 11.10
N TYR A 91 -3.35 -25.49 9.98
CA TYR A 91 -2.43 -26.20 9.09
C TYR A 91 -1.15 -26.56 9.84
N TYR A 92 -0.81 -27.85 9.92
CA TYR A 92 0.45 -28.30 10.50
C TYR A 92 1.45 -28.66 9.40
N GLN A 93 1.07 -29.58 8.52
CA GLN A 93 1.87 -29.97 7.36
C GLN A 93 0.99 -30.01 6.13
N LEU A 94 1.33 -29.17 5.16
CA LEU A 94 0.80 -29.18 3.81
C LEU A 94 2.01 -29.22 2.88
N ASP A 95 2.01 -30.14 1.93
CA ASP A 95 3.02 -30.09 0.87
C ASP A 95 2.85 -28.80 0.03
N ALA A 96 3.87 -28.47 -0.76
CA ALA A 96 3.88 -27.24 -1.54
C ALA A 96 2.73 -27.16 -2.57
N PHE A 97 2.31 -28.31 -3.11
CA PHE A 97 1.28 -28.42 -4.12
C PHE A 97 -0.11 -28.20 -3.50
N CYS A 98 -0.44 -28.90 -2.43
CA CYS A 98 -1.66 -28.74 -1.64
C CYS A 98 -1.76 -27.33 -1.05
N LYS A 99 -0.64 -26.74 -0.60
CA LYS A 99 -0.61 -25.34 -0.17
C LYS A 99 -1.01 -24.38 -1.29
N GLN A 100 -0.54 -24.62 -2.52
CA GLN A 100 -0.92 -23.79 -3.67
C GLN A 100 -2.42 -23.94 -3.99
N LYS A 101 -2.96 -25.16 -3.96
CA LYS A 101 -4.41 -25.40 -4.14
C LYS A 101 -5.25 -24.64 -3.13
N VAL A 102 -4.89 -24.71 -1.85
CA VAL A 102 -5.57 -23.95 -0.77
C VAL A 102 -5.54 -22.44 -1.05
N LEU A 103 -4.41 -21.91 -1.52
CA LEU A 103 -4.31 -20.49 -1.89
C LEU A 103 -5.20 -20.14 -3.09
N ASN A 104 -5.32 -21.01 -4.08
CA ASN A 104 -6.20 -20.82 -5.23
C ASN A 104 -7.68 -20.79 -4.82
N VAL A 105 -8.12 -21.75 -3.99
CA VAL A 105 -9.46 -21.76 -3.39
C VAL A 105 -9.73 -20.45 -2.64
N LEU A 106 -8.80 -20.01 -1.78
CA LEU A 106 -8.94 -18.75 -1.05
C LEU A 106 -9.05 -17.53 -1.97
N ASN A 107 -8.28 -17.48 -3.05
CA ASN A 107 -8.34 -16.40 -4.03
C ASN A 107 -9.68 -16.39 -4.77
N LYS A 108 -10.21 -17.55 -5.12
CA LYS A 108 -11.54 -17.69 -5.73
C LYS A 108 -12.63 -17.19 -4.80
N LEU A 109 -12.64 -17.66 -3.55
CA LEU A 109 -13.64 -17.25 -2.55
C LEU A 109 -13.58 -15.75 -2.26
N LYS A 110 -12.37 -15.18 -2.17
CA LYS A 110 -12.17 -13.72 -2.06
C LYS A 110 -12.76 -12.96 -3.25
N ASN A 111 -12.71 -13.53 -4.44
CA ASN A 111 -13.28 -12.93 -5.65
C ASN A 111 -14.81 -13.12 -5.74
N VAL A 112 -15.37 -14.23 -5.24
CA VAL A 112 -16.82 -14.46 -5.17
C VAL A 112 -17.48 -13.54 -4.14
N GLN A 113 -16.90 -13.41 -2.95
CA GLN A 113 -17.39 -12.47 -1.93
C GLN A 113 -17.32 -11.01 -2.42
N LYS A 114 -16.33 -10.67 -3.26
CA LYS A 114 -16.29 -9.39 -3.96
C LYS A 114 -17.41 -9.24 -4.99
N LYS A 115 -17.79 -10.29 -5.73
CA LYS A 115 -18.89 -10.27 -6.71
C LYS A 115 -20.27 -10.15 -6.05
N GLU A 116 -20.51 -10.74 -4.88
CA GLU A 116 -21.77 -10.56 -4.14
C GLU A 116 -21.94 -9.14 -3.56
N SER A 117 -20.82 -8.43 -3.33
CA SER A 117 -20.83 -7.00 -2.98
C SER A 117 -20.99 -6.05 -4.19
N GLU A 118 -21.04 -6.56 -5.43
CA GLU A 118 -21.27 -5.77 -6.65
C GLU A 118 -22.78 -5.57 -6.91
N LYS A 119 -23.43 -4.69 -6.12
CA LYS A 119 -24.72 -4.06 -6.48
C LYS A 119 -24.64 -2.53 -6.58
N ILE A 120 -23.45 -1.96 -6.60
CA ILE A 120 -23.26 -0.53 -6.86
C ILE A 120 -22.79 -0.31 -8.29
N SER A 121 -23.47 0.57 -9.02
CA SER A 121 -23.02 1.05 -10.32
C SER A 121 -21.85 2.03 -10.18
N LEU A 122 -20.96 2.05 -11.16
CA LEU A 122 -19.83 3.00 -11.18
C LEU A 122 -20.31 4.45 -11.18
N GLU A 123 -21.42 4.71 -11.89
CA GLU A 123 -22.08 6.00 -11.97
C GLU A 123 -22.55 6.46 -10.58
N SER A 124 -23.17 5.58 -9.79
CA SER A 124 -23.56 5.88 -8.41
C SER A 124 -22.34 6.21 -7.54
N ILE A 125 -21.19 5.58 -7.74
CA ILE A 125 -19.97 5.94 -6.99
C ILE A 125 -19.50 7.34 -7.38
N TYR A 126 -19.51 7.67 -8.67
CA TYR A 126 -19.11 9.00 -9.14
C TYR A 126 -20.05 10.11 -8.66
N GLU A 127 -21.36 9.85 -8.61
CA GLU A 127 -22.33 10.77 -8.01
C GLU A 127 -22.02 11.02 -6.53
N VAL A 128 -21.71 9.96 -5.77
CA VAL A 128 -21.29 10.08 -4.36
C VAL A 128 -19.98 10.86 -4.22
N VAL A 129 -19.00 10.65 -5.12
CA VAL A 129 -17.76 11.46 -5.13
C VAL A 129 -18.08 12.93 -5.40
N ASP A 130 -18.92 13.23 -6.38
CA ASP A 130 -19.27 14.61 -6.74
C ASP A 130 -20.05 15.32 -5.63
N GLN A 131 -20.85 14.56 -4.86
CA GLN A 131 -21.67 15.05 -3.74
C GLN A 131 -21.05 14.79 -2.36
N GLY A 132 -19.74 14.49 -2.27
CA GLY A 132 -19.08 13.90 -1.09
C GLY A 132 -19.55 14.47 0.25
N GLN A 133 -19.46 15.79 0.46
CA GLN A 133 -19.87 16.43 1.71
C GLN A 133 -21.36 16.22 2.01
N ARG A 134 -22.24 16.43 1.02
CA ARG A 134 -23.69 16.22 1.17
C ARG A 134 -24.02 14.78 1.50
N TYR A 135 -23.32 13.84 0.87
CA TYR A 135 -23.48 12.41 1.13
C TYR A 135 -23.09 12.06 2.57
N ILE A 136 -21.96 12.58 3.06
CA ILE A 136 -21.51 12.39 4.44
C ILE A 136 -22.58 12.89 5.42
N VAL A 137 -23.02 14.14 5.27
CA VAL A 137 -24.06 14.76 6.13
C VAL A 137 -25.33 13.91 6.18
N GLN A 138 -25.79 13.39 5.04
CA GLN A 138 -27.04 12.63 4.96
C GLN A 138 -26.98 11.25 5.64
N ASN A 139 -25.78 10.65 5.74
CA ASN A 139 -25.65 9.23 6.06
C ASN A 139 -24.89 8.97 7.37
N LEU A 140 -24.21 9.97 7.94
CA LEU A 140 -23.37 9.83 9.13
C LEU A 140 -24.12 9.25 10.34
N SER A 141 -25.41 9.59 10.49
CA SER A 141 -26.26 9.21 11.62
C SER A 141 -26.90 7.82 11.49
N ASN A 142 -26.93 7.23 10.29
CA ASN A 142 -27.53 5.91 10.06
C ASN A 142 -26.75 5.07 9.03
N LEU A 143 -25.57 4.59 9.44
CA LEU A 143 -24.69 3.79 8.58
C LEU A 143 -25.22 2.38 8.27
N LYS A 144 -26.24 1.89 8.98
CA LYS A 144 -26.78 0.53 8.80
C LYS A 144 -27.48 0.33 7.45
N GLU A 145 -28.01 1.40 6.88
CA GLU A 145 -28.71 1.41 5.59
C GLU A 145 -27.78 1.80 4.43
N VAL A 146 -26.55 2.19 4.75
CA VAL A 146 -25.55 2.61 3.77
C VAL A 146 -24.85 1.38 3.21
N HIS A 147 -24.69 1.32 1.89
CA HIS A 147 -23.98 0.21 1.27
C HIS A 147 -22.55 0.11 1.83
N PRO A 148 -22.03 -1.11 2.15
CA PRO A 148 -20.73 -1.29 2.80
C PRO A 148 -19.55 -0.57 2.14
N PHE A 149 -19.58 -0.44 0.81
CA PHE A 149 -18.59 0.32 0.03
C PHE A 149 -18.45 1.80 0.47
N PHE A 150 -19.57 2.44 0.84
CA PHE A 150 -19.59 3.82 1.33
C PHE A 150 -19.61 3.89 2.85
N ALA A 151 -20.22 2.90 3.53
CA ALA A 151 -20.34 2.89 5.00
C ALA A 151 -18.96 2.79 5.67
N LYS A 152 -18.10 1.89 5.19
CA LYS A 152 -16.81 1.62 5.83
C LYS A 152 -15.94 2.88 6.01
N PRO A 153 -15.70 3.71 4.98
CA PRO A 153 -14.98 4.97 5.16
C PRO A 153 -15.59 5.96 6.18
N LEU A 154 -16.90 5.88 6.45
CA LEU A 154 -17.61 6.75 7.39
C LEU A 154 -17.58 6.20 8.83
N GLU A 155 -17.69 4.88 8.99
CA GLU A 155 -17.52 4.19 10.28
C GLU A 155 -16.17 4.55 10.91
N ASP A 156 -15.19 4.58 10.02
CA ASP A 156 -13.78 4.89 10.17
C ASP A 156 -13.52 6.36 10.65
N LEU A 157 -14.47 7.28 10.62
CA LEU A 157 -14.22 8.65 11.11
C LEU A 157 -14.11 8.71 12.63
N SER A 158 -13.18 9.54 13.13
CA SER A 158 -13.07 9.83 14.56
C SER A 158 -14.30 10.59 15.06
N SER A 159 -14.52 10.67 16.38
CA SER A 159 -15.67 11.40 16.93
C SER A 159 -15.65 12.88 16.55
N TYR A 160 -14.50 13.55 16.65
CA TYR A 160 -14.40 14.96 16.29
C TYR A 160 -14.62 15.19 14.77
N GLU A 161 -14.17 14.27 13.91
CA GLU A 161 -14.42 14.34 12.45
C GLU A 161 -15.90 14.15 12.11
N LYS A 162 -16.68 13.49 12.98
CA LYS A 162 -18.12 13.35 12.82
C LYS A 162 -18.84 14.63 13.26
N GLU A 163 -18.43 15.20 14.38
CA GLU A 163 -18.99 16.42 14.96
C GLU A 163 -18.90 17.65 14.04
N VAL A 164 -17.90 17.74 13.16
CA VAL A 164 -17.78 18.89 12.22
C VAL A 164 -18.86 18.91 11.14
N PHE A 165 -19.64 17.85 10.99
CA PHE A 165 -20.81 17.80 10.11
C PHE A 165 -22.12 18.12 10.85
N GLU A 166 -22.04 18.43 12.15
CA GLU A 166 -23.16 18.74 13.02
C GLU A 166 -23.05 20.19 13.57
N GLY A 167 -24.16 20.93 13.55
CA GLY A 167 -24.25 22.26 14.17
C GLY A 167 -23.63 23.41 13.36
N GLU A 168 -23.23 24.47 14.07
CA GLU A 168 -22.67 25.70 13.49
C GLU A 168 -21.20 25.49 13.09
N VAL A 169 -20.87 25.88 11.86
CA VAL A 169 -19.58 25.62 11.22
C VAL A 169 -18.70 26.86 11.35
N ASP A 170 -17.72 26.79 12.25
CA ASP A 170 -16.67 27.79 12.36
C ASP A 170 -15.52 27.52 11.36
N PRO A 171 -14.59 28.47 11.14
CA PRO A 171 -13.51 28.32 10.16
C PRO A 171 -12.65 27.06 10.36
N TYR A 172 -12.43 26.64 11.61
CA TYR A 172 -11.69 25.41 11.91
C TYR A 172 -12.47 24.18 11.46
N LYS A 173 -13.76 24.10 11.83
CA LYS A 173 -14.64 23.00 11.42
C LYS A 173 -14.79 22.92 9.90
N GLU A 174 -14.88 24.04 9.18
CA GLU A 174 -14.93 24.05 7.71
C GLU A 174 -13.72 23.34 7.08
N VAL A 175 -12.53 23.55 7.65
CA VAL A 175 -11.29 22.96 7.15
C VAL A 175 -11.22 21.46 7.47
N ILE A 176 -11.56 21.05 8.68
CA ILE A 176 -11.65 19.63 9.03
C ILE A 176 -12.70 18.93 8.16
N GLN A 177 -13.87 19.54 7.96
CA GLN A 177 -14.92 19.01 7.10
C GLN A 177 -14.44 18.81 5.65
N SER A 178 -13.62 19.75 5.15
CA SER A 178 -13.01 19.67 3.82
C SER A 178 -12.01 18.52 3.73
N PHE A 179 -11.15 18.33 4.74
CA PHE A 179 -10.21 17.20 4.79
C PHE A 179 -10.91 15.85 4.89
N VAL A 180 -11.94 15.74 5.73
CA VAL A 180 -12.73 14.51 5.88
C VAL A 180 -13.44 14.17 4.56
N THR A 181 -14.03 15.17 3.90
CA THR A 181 -14.67 14.99 2.59
C THR A 181 -13.67 14.53 1.53
N ALA A 182 -12.50 15.16 1.47
CA ALA A 182 -11.45 14.79 0.53
C ALA A 182 -10.87 13.39 0.81
N HIS A 183 -10.69 13.03 2.08
CA HIS A 183 -10.30 11.68 2.50
C HIS A 183 -11.29 10.64 1.97
N PHE A 184 -12.58 10.84 2.23
CA PHE A 184 -13.66 9.98 1.75
C PHE A 184 -13.60 9.81 0.23
N GLN A 185 -13.53 10.92 -0.51
CA GLN A 185 -13.45 10.91 -1.98
C GLN A 185 -12.21 10.17 -2.51
N CYS A 186 -11.03 10.38 -1.90
CA CYS A 186 -9.80 9.67 -2.27
C CYS A 186 -9.94 8.15 -2.08
N VAL A 187 -10.55 7.69 -0.98
CA VAL A 187 -10.77 6.26 -0.72
C VAL A 187 -11.71 5.66 -1.76
N LEU A 188 -12.82 6.33 -2.09
CA LEU A 188 -13.75 5.85 -3.11
C LEU A 188 -13.07 5.76 -4.49
N LEU A 189 -12.38 6.82 -4.92
CA LEU A 189 -11.71 6.87 -6.22
C LEU A 189 -10.60 5.81 -6.33
N LYS A 190 -9.82 5.58 -5.26
CA LYS A 190 -8.84 4.49 -5.18
C LYS A 190 -9.48 3.12 -5.44
N ASN A 191 -10.63 2.86 -4.81
CA ASN A 191 -11.34 1.59 -4.92
C ASN A 191 -12.05 1.41 -6.27
N VAL A 192 -12.37 2.52 -6.95
CA VAL A 192 -12.98 2.53 -8.29
C VAL A 192 -12.02 2.15 -9.41
N VAL A 193 -10.70 2.37 -9.24
CA VAL A 193 -9.70 2.17 -10.31
C VAL A 193 -9.86 0.82 -11.03
N PRO A 194 -9.97 -0.34 -10.37
CA PRO A 194 -10.13 -1.63 -11.06
C PRO A 194 -11.41 -1.73 -11.90
N PHE A 195 -12.50 -1.07 -11.48
CA PHE A 195 -13.77 -1.05 -12.22
C PHE A 195 -13.68 -0.16 -13.46
N ALA A 196 -13.02 0.99 -13.34
CA ALA A 196 -12.81 1.90 -14.45
C ALA A 196 -11.92 1.28 -15.54
N LEU A 197 -10.92 0.48 -15.17
CA LEU A 197 -10.02 -0.18 -16.13
C LEU A 197 -10.70 -1.26 -16.97
N LYS A 198 -11.73 -1.93 -16.43
CA LYS A 198 -12.55 -2.88 -17.21
C LYS A 198 -13.30 -2.19 -18.36
N LYS A 199 -13.50 -0.87 -18.30
CA LYS A 199 -14.23 -0.08 -19.29
C LYS A 199 -13.43 1.20 -19.62
N PRO A 200 -12.49 1.18 -20.58
CA PRO A 200 -11.62 2.30 -20.90
C PRO A 200 -12.33 3.66 -21.09
N LYS A 201 -13.56 3.65 -21.62
CA LYS A 201 -14.42 4.85 -21.75
C LYS A 201 -14.72 5.59 -20.43
N ARG A 202 -14.47 4.97 -19.28
CA ARG A 202 -14.73 5.52 -17.94
C ARG A 202 -13.49 6.13 -17.27
N ILE A 203 -12.30 5.85 -17.80
CA ILE A 203 -11.03 6.43 -17.32
C ILE A 203 -11.03 7.98 -17.33
N PRO A 204 -11.58 8.67 -18.36
CA PRO A 204 -11.68 10.14 -18.33
C PRO A 204 -12.38 10.69 -17.08
N SER A 205 -13.50 10.07 -16.71
CA SER A 205 -14.33 10.46 -15.57
C SER A 205 -13.62 10.23 -14.24
N LEU A 206 -12.82 9.17 -14.14
CA LEU A 206 -11.95 8.89 -13.00
C LEU A 206 -10.87 9.98 -12.85
N LEU A 207 -10.11 10.24 -13.92
CA LEU A 207 -8.97 11.16 -13.90
C LEU A 207 -9.42 12.60 -13.59
N SER A 208 -10.50 13.06 -14.23
CA SER A 208 -11.05 14.39 -13.99
C SER A 208 -11.45 14.60 -12.52
N ARG A 209 -12.14 13.63 -11.91
CA ARG A 209 -12.53 13.69 -10.49
C ARG A 209 -11.33 13.63 -9.56
N ALA A 210 -10.35 12.78 -9.85
CA ALA A 210 -9.11 12.73 -9.08
C ALA A 210 -8.38 14.09 -9.09
N VAL A 211 -8.25 14.73 -10.25
CA VAL A 211 -7.66 16.08 -10.36
C VAL A 211 -8.47 17.11 -9.58
N LYS A 212 -9.80 17.08 -9.64
CA LYS A 212 -10.66 17.99 -8.88
C LYS A 212 -10.44 17.86 -7.37
N VAL A 213 -10.44 16.62 -6.86
CA VAL A 213 -10.18 16.33 -5.44
C VAL A 213 -8.80 16.82 -5.02
N LEU A 214 -7.76 16.61 -5.83
CA LEU A 214 -6.41 17.11 -5.54
C LEU A 214 -6.37 18.63 -5.41
N LYS A 215 -7.04 19.37 -6.30
CA LYS A 215 -7.13 20.82 -6.22
C LYS A 215 -7.83 21.29 -4.94
N THR A 216 -8.94 20.66 -4.57
CA THR A 216 -9.66 20.97 -3.31
C THR A 216 -8.77 20.73 -2.09
N ILE A 217 -7.96 19.67 -2.09
CA ILE A 217 -6.99 19.43 -1.00
C ILE A 217 -5.96 20.55 -0.94
N GLU A 218 -5.36 20.95 -2.07
CA GLU A 218 -4.36 22.03 -2.13
C GLU A 218 -4.94 23.38 -1.66
N GLU A 219 -6.17 23.70 -2.07
CA GLU A 219 -6.90 24.88 -1.61
C GLU A 219 -7.14 24.86 -0.10
N THR A 220 -7.43 23.69 0.46
CA THR A 220 -7.65 23.52 1.91
C THR A 220 -6.34 23.61 2.69
N GLU A 221 -5.28 22.95 2.23
CA GLU A 221 -3.93 22.99 2.82
C GLU A 221 -3.39 24.43 2.86
N SER A 222 -3.74 25.28 1.88
CA SER A 222 -3.33 26.70 1.86
C SER A 222 -3.94 27.57 2.97
N LYS A 223 -4.97 27.08 3.68
CA LYS A 223 -5.62 27.79 4.79
C LYS A 223 -4.96 27.53 6.15
N GLU A 224 -3.93 26.68 6.22
CA GLU A 224 -3.30 26.23 7.46
C GLU A 224 -2.91 27.37 8.40
N GLU A 225 -2.14 28.34 7.90
CA GLU A 225 -1.65 29.46 8.71
C GLU A 225 -2.80 30.26 9.33
N ALA A 226 -3.85 30.53 8.54
CA ALA A 226 -5.03 31.26 9.00
C ALA A 226 -5.81 30.48 10.07
N ILE A 227 -5.87 29.15 9.97
CA ILE A 227 -6.51 28.31 10.99
C ILE A 227 -5.70 28.27 12.27
N PHE A 228 -4.37 28.14 12.17
CA PHE A 228 -3.52 28.17 13.37
C PHE A 228 -3.57 29.52 14.06
N ASP A 229 -3.66 30.62 13.31
CA ASP A 229 -3.91 31.94 13.87
C ASP A 229 -5.30 32.07 14.50
N TYR A 230 -6.32 31.44 13.95
CA TYR A 230 -7.67 31.44 14.49
C TYR A 230 -7.76 30.68 15.83
N ILE A 231 -7.15 29.49 15.94
CA ILE A 231 -7.28 28.63 17.13
C ILE A 231 -6.30 28.96 18.26
N LYS A 232 -5.27 29.79 18.04
CA LYS A 232 -4.17 29.98 19.01
C LYS A 232 -4.60 30.52 20.38
N ASP A 233 -5.69 31.29 20.41
CA ASP A 233 -6.19 31.95 21.62
C ASP A 233 -7.29 31.13 22.33
N PHE A 234 -7.65 29.96 21.80
CA PHE A 234 -8.62 29.06 22.41
C PHE A 234 -7.98 28.26 23.55
N GLU A 235 -8.72 28.01 24.64
CA GLU A 235 -8.23 27.23 25.79
C GLU A 235 -7.75 25.81 25.39
N ASN A 236 -8.34 25.24 24.34
CA ASN A 236 -8.02 23.91 23.80
C ASN A 236 -7.18 23.95 22.50
N ALA A 237 -6.43 25.02 22.24
CA ALA A 237 -5.65 25.19 21.00
C ALA A 237 -4.72 24.01 20.66
N ALA A 238 -4.11 23.38 21.67
CA ALA A 238 -3.24 22.22 21.48
C ALA A 238 -3.98 21.00 20.91
N ASP A 239 -5.20 20.73 21.43
CA ASP A 239 -6.03 19.62 20.98
C ASP A 239 -6.57 19.86 19.57
N LEU A 240 -7.03 21.09 19.28
CA LEU A 240 -7.47 21.50 17.94
C LEU A 240 -6.35 21.35 16.91
N ARG A 241 -5.11 21.69 17.28
CA ARG A 241 -3.95 21.49 16.40
C ARG A 241 -3.63 20.02 16.17
N MET A 242 -3.78 19.17 17.20
CA MET A 242 -3.60 17.73 17.07
C MET A 242 -4.64 17.13 16.11
N GLN A 243 -5.92 17.46 16.30
CA GLN A 243 -7.03 17.05 15.42
C GLN A 243 -6.83 17.50 13.97
N TYR A 244 -6.32 18.72 13.75
CA TYR A 244 -5.95 19.20 12.43
C TYR A 244 -4.87 18.32 11.80
N ASN A 245 -3.77 18.09 12.52
CA ASN A 245 -2.65 17.28 12.02
C ASN A 245 -3.08 15.84 11.71
N GLU A 246 -3.91 15.23 12.55
CA GLU A 246 -4.46 13.89 12.33
C GLU A 246 -5.27 13.84 11.03
N SER A 247 -6.15 14.81 10.83
CA SER A 247 -6.99 14.92 9.62
C SER A 247 -6.14 15.16 8.36
N THR A 248 -5.15 16.05 8.43
CA THR A 248 -4.22 16.36 7.34
C THR A 248 -3.36 15.15 6.96
N ASN A 249 -2.86 14.40 7.95
CA ASN A 249 -2.12 13.16 7.71
C ASN A 249 -2.99 12.10 7.02
N ARG A 250 -4.24 11.96 7.48
CA ARG A 250 -5.18 10.99 6.95
C ARG A 250 -5.53 11.26 5.49
N VAL A 251 -5.79 12.52 5.13
CA VAL A 251 -6.01 12.90 3.72
C VAL A 251 -4.72 12.77 2.92
N PHE A 252 -3.55 13.08 3.47
CA PHE A 252 -2.26 12.93 2.80
C PHE A 252 -1.99 11.48 2.35
N TYR A 253 -2.13 10.50 3.24
CA TYR A 253 -1.91 9.09 2.87
C TYR A 253 -2.99 8.56 1.91
N SER A 254 -4.21 9.05 2.05
CA SER A 254 -5.32 8.67 1.14
C SER A 254 -5.13 9.24 -0.26
N LYS A 255 -4.67 10.49 -0.34
CA LYS A 255 -4.20 11.18 -1.55
C LYS A 255 -3.11 10.36 -2.23
N GLN A 256 -2.04 9.99 -1.51
CA GLN A 256 -0.96 9.15 -2.06
C GLN A 256 -1.45 7.76 -2.52
N GLY A 257 -2.35 7.14 -1.75
CA GLY A 257 -2.94 5.84 -2.10
C GLY A 257 -3.80 5.88 -3.37
N MET A 258 -4.59 6.93 -3.55
CA MET A 258 -5.37 7.17 -4.76
C MET A 258 -4.45 7.41 -5.97
N MET A 259 -3.51 8.35 -5.85
CA MET A 259 -2.60 8.71 -6.94
C MET A 259 -1.75 7.50 -7.37
N GLY A 260 -1.11 6.81 -6.43
CA GLY A 260 -0.30 5.64 -6.75
C GLY A 260 -1.08 4.52 -7.42
N LYS A 261 -2.36 4.33 -7.05
CA LYS A 261 -3.23 3.34 -7.70
C LYS A 261 -3.58 3.75 -9.13
N ILE A 262 -3.89 5.03 -9.37
CA ILE A 262 -4.17 5.57 -10.69
C ILE A 262 -2.94 5.47 -11.59
N VAL A 263 -1.79 6.01 -11.15
CA VAL A 263 -0.54 6.03 -11.92
C VAL A 263 -0.17 4.61 -12.36
N LYS A 264 0.00 3.68 -11.42
CA LYS A 264 0.42 2.30 -11.71
C LYS A 264 -0.55 1.53 -12.60
N SER A 265 -1.84 1.86 -12.58
CA SER A 265 -2.86 1.04 -13.27
C SER A 265 -3.37 1.66 -14.57
N VAL A 266 -3.19 2.97 -14.77
CA VAL A 266 -3.61 3.68 -15.99
C VAL A 266 -2.46 3.84 -16.97
N GLU A 267 -1.20 3.83 -16.52
CA GLU A 267 -0.02 3.81 -17.41
C GLU A 267 0.00 2.64 -18.41
N SER A 268 -0.68 1.54 -18.09
CA SER A 268 -0.84 0.38 -18.98
C SER A 268 -1.90 0.56 -20.08
N VAL A 269 -2.55 1.72 -20.18
CA VAL A 269 -3.65 2.00 -21.13
C VAL A 269 -3.27 3.15 -22.05
N GLN A 270 -3.50 3.00 -23.35
CA GLN A 270 -3.30 4.09 -24.31
C GLN A 270 -4.37 5.17 -24.13
N LEU A 271 -3.96 6.36 -23.70
CA LEU A 271 -4.85 7.50 -23.43
C LEU A 271 -4.87 8.52 -24.58
N LEU A 272 -5.99 9.23 -24.71
CA LEU A 272 -6.05 10.44 -25.53
C LEU A 272 -5.17 11.55 -24.92
N PRO A 273 -4.60 12.49 -25.72
CA PRO A 273 -3.65 13.50 -25.24
C PRO A 273 -4.16 14.36 -24.08
N GLU A 274 -5.44 14.76 -24.10
CA GLU A 274 -6.09 15.52 -23.03
C GLU A 274 -6.20 14.75 -21.71
N LEU A 275 -6.31 13.43 -21.77
CA LEU A 275 -6.36 12.55 -20.58
C LEU A 275 -4.95 12.27 -20.05
N GLN A 276 -3.97 12.27 -20.95
CA GLN A 276 -2.56 12.19 -20.57
C GLN A 276 -2.14 13.39 -19.72
N GLU A 277 -2.69 14.58 -19.97
CA GLU A 277 -2.44 15.76 -19.14
C GLU A 277 -2.93 15.55 -17.69
N TYR A 278 -4.12 15.00 -17.49
CA TYR A 278 -4.63 14.69 -16.14
C TYR A 278 -3.79 13.64 -15.44
N LEU A 279 -3.37 12.58 -16.15
CA LEU A 279 -2.46 11.59 -15.59
C LEU A 279 -1.12 12.24 -15.20
N ASN A 280 -0.57 13.12 -16.03
CA ASN A 280 0.68 13.83 -15.73
C ASN A 280 0.56 14.75 -14.50
N ILE A 281 -0.58 15.43 -14.32
CA ILE A 281 -0.87 16.24 -13.12
C ILE A 281 -0.80 15.37 -11.86
N ILE A 282 -1.41 14.19 -11.90
CA ILE A 282 -1.43 13.21 -10.81
C ILE A 282 -0.03 12.63 -10.58
N SER A 283 0.65 12.17 -11.62
CA SER A 283 2.00 11.58 -11.53
C SER A 283 3.03 12.55 -10.97
N LYS A 284 2.96 13.85 -11.32
CA LYS A 284 3.87 14.87 -10.77
C LYS A 284 3.71 15.08 -9.27
N ARG A 285 2.52 14.84 -8.72
CA ARG A 285 2.19 15.02 -7.28
C ARG A 285 2.35 13.73 -6.48
N TYR A 286 2.44 12.60 -7.17
CA TYR A 286 2.65 11.31 -6.55
C TYR A 286 4.12 11.15 -6.16
N ASP A 287 4.35 10.93 -4.87
CA ASP A 287 5.67 10.61 -4.36
C ASP A 287 5.79 9.09 -4.21
N HIS A 288 6.57 8.48 -5.10
CA HIS A 288 6.81 7.04 -5.15
C HIS A 288 7.70 6.55 -3.99
N THR A 289 8.36 7.46 -3.27
CA THR A 289 9.21 7.14 -2.11
C THR A 289 8.40 7.01 -0.82
N ILE A 290 7.15 7.48 -0.81
CA ILE A 290 6.23 7.27 0.30
C ILE A 290 5.80 5.81 0.28
N GLU A 291 6.45 5.02 1.13
CA GLU A 291 6.04 3.65 1.40
C GLU A 291 4.66 3.63 2.06
N LEU A 292 3.63 3.34 1.26
CA LEU A 292 2.35 2.85 1.77
C LEU A 292 2.56 1.37 2.17
N THR A 293 3.34 1.13 3.22
CA THR A 293 3.71 -0.20 3.74
C THR A 293 2.52 -1.03 4.22
N ASN A 294 1.30 -0.48 4.17
CA ASN A 294 0.09 -1.21 4.47
C ASN A 294 -0.97 -1.06 3.36
N PRO A 295 -1.26 -2.11 2.55
CA PRO A 295 -2.38 -2.07 1.60
C PRO A 295 -3.76 -1.97 2.29
N ASN A 296 -3.80 -2.14 3.62
CA ASN A 296 -4.95 -1.97 4.50
C ASN A 296 -4.77 -0.79 5.47
N ILE A 297 -4.46 0.43 5.01
CA ILE A 297 -4.74 1.62 5.84
C ILE A 297 -6.27 1.75 5.96
N GLY A 298 -6.86 0.97 6.86
CA GLY A 298 -7.90 1.43 7.74
C GLY A 298 -7.19 1.84 9.02
N LEU A 299 -7.21 3.14 9.32
CA LEU A 299 -7.13 3.83 10.62
C LEU A 299 -6.33 3.37 11.83
N GLU A 300 -6.02 2.10 11.98
CA GLU A 300 -5.51 1.60 13.25
C GLU A 300 -4.02 1.89 13.45
N ASP A 301 -3.33 2.46 12.44
CA ASP A 301 -1.88 2.75 12.46
C ASP A 301 -1.50 4.25 12.37
N ILE A 302 -2.42 5.20 12.62
CA ILE A 302 -2.06 6.64 12.66
C ILE A 302 -1.36 7.04 13.97
N HIS A 303 -1.15 6.12 14.91
CA HIS A 303 -0.57 6.42 16.24
C HIS A 303 0.96 6.43 16.33
N THR A 304 1.70 6.30 15.24
CA THR A 304 3.18 6.15 15.29
C THR A 304 4.00 7.20 14.54
N VAL A 305 3.49 8.42 14.35
CA VAL A 305 4.37 9.56 13.98
C VAL A 305 3.93 10.85 14.68
N SER A 306 4.27 10.97 15.97
CA SER A 306 4.68 12.22 16.66
C SER A 306 4.58 12.01 18.17
N LYS A 307 5.70 11.63 18.81
CA LYS A 307 5.87 11.68 20.27
C LYS A 307 7.17 12.39 20.66
N HIS A 308 7.55 13.42 19.93
CA HIS A 308 8.54 14.36 20.44
C HIS A 308 7.95 15.76 20.48
N PRO A 309 7.60 16.28 21.68
CA PRO A 309 7.40 17.71 21.81
C PRO A 309 8.71 18.42 21.44
N PRO A 310 8.64 19.64 20.87
CA PRO A 310 9.83 20.43 20.64
C PRO A 310 10.52 20.64 21.98
N VAL A 311 11.77 20.20 22.09
CA VAL A 311 12.57 20.47 23.28
C VAL A 311 12.90 21.96 23.27
N ASP A 312 12.10 22.71 24.01
CA ASP A 312 12.54 23.99 24.55
C ASP A 312 13.66 23.73 25.55
N LYS A 313 14.91 23.94 25.13
CA LYS A 313 15.95 24.40 26.05
C LYS A 313 16.99 25.25 25.33
N LYS A 314 16.80 26.53 25.61
CA LYS A 314 17.70 27.67 25.44
C LYS A 314 19.16 27.39 25.82
N ASP A 315 19.99 28.13 25.08
CA ASP A 315 21.19 28.84 25.50
C ASP A 315 22.58 28.19 25.36
N LYS A 316 23.42 29.03 24.71
CA LYS A 316 24.89 29.17 24.70
C LYS A 316 25.64 28.41 23.61
N ASP A 317 26.52 29.02 22.83
CA ASP A 317 26.98 30.41 22.74
C ASP A 317 27.88 30.53 21.48
N LYS A 318 27.90 31.71 20.87
CA LYS A 318 29.04 32.34 20.15
C LYS A 318 29.63 31.69 18.88
N SER A 319 29.39 32.36 17.76
CA SER A 319 30.39 33.21 17.09
C SER A 319 29.71 34.05 16.00
N LYS A 320 29.42 35.32 16.26
CA LYS A 320 30.19 36.51 15.85
C LYS A 320 30.45 36.65 14.34
N ASP A 321 29.62 37.54 13.78
CA ASP A 321 29.95 38.62 12.85
C ASP A 321 30.71 38.32 11.55
N LYS A 322 30.04 38.64 10.44
CA LYS A 322 30.21 39.95 9.79
C LYS A 322 29.15 40.17 8.70
N ASP A 323 28.26 41.14 8.95
CA ASP A 323 28.08 42.37 8.13
C ASP A 323 28.51 42.27 6.65
N LYS A 324 27.69 42.61 5.64
CA LYS A 324 26.90 43.85 5.51
C LYS A 324 25.98 43.82 4.28
N ALA A 325 24.77 44.32 4.47
CA ALA A 325 24.06 45.33 3.66
C ALA A 325 23.80 45.13 2.15
N LYS A 326 22.49 45.08 1.87
CA LYS A 326 21.75 45.86 0.84
C LYS A 326 22.13 45.64 -0.62
N SER A 327 21.17 45.13 -1.39
CA SER A 327 20.38 45.96 -2.32
C SER A 327 19.57 45.07 -3.27
N LYS A 328 18.32 45.46 -3.47
CA LYS A 328 17.45 45.05 -4.57
C LYS A 328 18.24 44.93 -5.89
N PHE A 329 18.20 43.76 -6.51
CA PHE A 329 18.20 43.65 -7.97
C PHE A 329 17.29 42.48 -8.36
N GLN A 330 16.09 42.85 -8.78
CA GLN A 330 15.24 41.98 -9.60
C GLN A 330 16.00 41.71 -10.90
N GLN A 331 16.58 40.52 -11.06
CA GLN A 331 16.83 40.01 -12.40
C GLN A 331 15.51 39.51 -12.96
N LYS A 332 14.79 40.43 -13.62
CA LYS A 332 13.87 40.07 -14.70
C LYS A 332 14.72 39.32 -15.73
N TYR A 333 14.59 38.00 -15.80
CA TYR A 333 15.02 37.28 -16.98
C TYR A 333 14.14 37.77 -18.14
N TYR A 334 14.71 38.63 -18.96
CA TYR A 334 14.18 38.95 -20.28
C TYR A 334 14.31 37.69 -21.13
N VAL A 335 13.24 36.89 -21.19
CA VAL A 335 13.08 35.91 -22.25
C VAL A 335 12.75 36.72 -23.50
N PRO A 336 13.56 36.68 -24.57
CA PRO A 336 13.20 37.35 -25.80
C PRO A 336 11.84 36.79 -26.25
N SER A 337 10.87 37.66 -26.49
CA SER A 337 9.68 37.29 -27.24
C SER A 337 10.14 36.96 -28.66
N LEU A 338 10.54 35.70 -28.89
CA LEU A 338 10.66 35.15 -30.23
C LEU A 338 9.24 35.00 -30.77
N GLU A 339 8.70 36.11 -31.28
CA GLU A 339 7.75 36.08 -32.38
C GLU A 339 8.43 35.38 -33.55
N THR A 340 8.37 34.05 -33.56
CA THR A 340 8.70 33.26 -34.74
C THR A 340 7.45 32.49 -35.12
N LYS A 341 6.80 33.02 -36.15
CA LYS A 341 5.71 32.39 -36.88
C LYS A 341 6.04 30.91 -37.14
N GLY A 342 5.17 30.01 -36.66
CA GLY A 342 4.96 28.65 -37.17
C GLY A 342 6.04 27.57 -36.96
N VAL A 343 7.33 27.92 -36.88
CA VAL A 343 8.43 26.91 -36.94
C VAL A 343 9.18 26.75 -35.61
N GLY A 344 9.29 27.81 -34.79
CA GLY A 344 10.04 27.79 -33.53
C GLY A 344 9.49 26.88 -32.43
N LYS A 345 8.16 26.67 -32.38
CA LYS A 345 7.53 25.77 -31.37
C LYS A 345 7.94 24.30 -31.53
N LYS A 346 8.13 23.83 -32.77
CA LYS A 346 8.55 22.44 -33.03
C LYS A 346 10.01 22.24 -32.64
N VAL A 347 10.88 23.20 -32.96
CA VAL A 347 12.29 23.17 -32.57
C VAL A 347 12.45 23.25 -31.05
N PHE A 348 11.70 24.13 -30.38
CA PHE A 348 11.71 24.24 -28.91
C PHE A 348 11.20 22.98 -28.21
N LEU A 349 10.11 22.38 -28.71
CA LEU A 349 9.59 21.12 -28.19
C LEU A 349 10.61 19.98 -28.37
N VAL A 350 11.25 19.90 -29.54
CA VAL A 350 12.31 18.92 -29.81
C VAL A 350 13.51 19.13 -28.90
N LEU A 351 13.94 20.37 -28.66
CA LEU A 351 15.03 20.68 -27.72
C LEU A 351 14.67 20.35 -26.26
N MET A 352 13.40 20.55 -25.85
CA MET A 352 12.94 20.11 -24.52
C MET A 352 12.91 18.58 -24.38
N ILE A 353 12.40 17.87 -25.38
CA ILE A 353 12.39 16.40 -25.41
C ILE A 353 13.82 15.87 -25.37
N LEU A 354 14.73 16.44 -26.18
CA LEU A 354 16.14 16.10 -26.16
C LEU A 354 16.78 16.41 -24.80
N GLY A 355 16.40 17.51 -24.14
CA GLY A 355 16.84 17.83 -22.78
C GLY A 355 16.41 16.79 -21.75
N ILE A 356 15.14 16.37 -21.76
CA ILE A 356 14.61 15.34 -20.86
C ILE A 356 15.27 13.98 -21.12
N ILE A 357 15.42 13.60 -22.40
CA ILE A 357 16.14 12.38 -22.78
C ILE A 357 17.59 12.46 -22.29
N SER A 358 18.27 13.59 -22.47
CA SER A 358 19.65 13.78 -22.03
C SER A 358 19.79 13.68 -20.51
N VAL A 359 18.85 14.21 -19.73
CA VAL A 359 18.84 14.08 -18.26
C VAL A 359 18.62 12.63 -17.83
N ASN A 360 17.68 11.91 -18.46
CA ASN A 360 17.44 10.50 -18.14
C ASN A 360 18.62 9.60 -18.53
N VAL A 361 19.22 9.87 -19.69
CA VAL A 361 20.43 9.18 -20.17
C VAL A 361 21.62 9.49 -19.24
N PHE A 362 21.80 10.74 -18.81
CA PHE A 362 22.83 11.14 -17.85
C PHE A 362 22.63 10.48 -16.48
N ASN A 363 21.40 10.43 -15.98
CA ASN A 363 21.07 9.72 -14.74
C ASN A 363 21.31 8.22 -14.85
N TYR A 364 21.00 7.62 -16.00
CA TYR A 364 21.31 6.22 -16.29
C TYR A 364 22.83 5.97 -16.30
N PHE A 365 23.61 6.83 -16.97
CA PHE A 365 25.06 6.73 -16.98
C PHE A 365 25.68 6.94 -15.60
N ASN A 366 25.20 7.90 -14.80
CA ASN A 366 25.66 8.09 -13.43
C ASN A 366 25.37 6.88 -12.55
N LYS A 367 24.15 6.33 -12.62
CA LYS A 367 23.81 5.09 -11.89
C LYS A 367 24.68 3.90 -12.33
N GLN A 368 24.97 3.78 -13.63
CA GLN A 368 25.87 2.74 -14.15
C GLN A 368 27.32 2.94 -13.70
N GLN A 369 27.83 4.18 -13.68
CA GLN A 369 29.17 4.48 -13.17
C GLN A 369 29.30 4.17 -11.67
N GLU A 370 28.32 4.53 -10.86
CA GLU A 370 28.30 4.17 -9.44
C GLU A 370 28.23 2.65 -9.24
N THR A 371 27.36 1.96 -10.00
CA THR A 371 27.24 0.50 -9.95
C THR A 371 28.58 -0.16 -10.30
N ASN A 372 29.25 0.29 -11.37
CA ASN A 372 30.58 -0.20 -11.76
C ASN A 372 31.66 0.10 -10.72
N LYS A 373 31.60 1.26 -10.06
CA LYS A 373 32.50 1.60 -8.95
C LYS A 373 32.34 0.59 -7.80
N TYR A 374 31.11 0.26 -7.40
CA TYR A 374 30.87 -0.73 -6.34
C TYR A 374 31.32 -2.13 -6.73
N ILE A 375 31.01 -2.58 -7.96
CA ILE A 375 31.49 -3.87 -8.47
C ILE A 375 33.02 -3.95 -8.43
N SER A 376 33.69 -2.90 -8.90
CA SER A 376 35.16 -2.84 -8.90
C SER A 376 35.76 -2.83 -7.50
N ALA A 377 35.01 -2.35 -6.50
CA ALA A 377 35.42 -2.35 -5.10
C ALA A 377 35.29 -3.73 -4.45
N ILE A 378 34.22 -4.48 -4.78
CA ILE A 378 33.98 -5.83 -4.22
C ILE A 378 34.99 -6.86 -4.76
N LYS A 379 35.44 -6.73 -6.03
CA LYS A 379 36.45 -7.61 -6.67
C LYS A 379 36.14 -9.11 -6.57
N LEU A 380 34.91 -9.48 -6.96
CA LEU A 380 34.47 -10.87 -6.90
C LEU A 380 35.30 -11.78 -7.84
N PRO A 381 35.61 -13.02 -7.42
CA PRO A 381 36.40 -13.99 -8.20
C PRO A 381 35.61 -14.66 -9.34
N ILE A 382 34.33 -14.32 -9.52
CA ILE A 382 33.46 -14.82 -10.59
C ILE A 382 32.91 -13.67 -11.42
N PRO A 383 32.69 -13.89 -12.74
CA PRO A 383 32.12 -12.87 -13.60
C PRO A 383 30.68 -12.55 -13.20
N ILE A 384 30.38 -11.26 -13.09
CA ILE A 384 29.01 -10.78 -12.92
C ILE A 384 28.39 -10.65 -14.30
N THR A 385 27.22 -11.26 -14.49
CA THR A 385 26.50 -11.29 -15.76
C THR A 385 25.75 -9.99 -15.99
N GLU A 386 25.10 -9.51 -14.94
CA GLU A 386 24.41 -8.23 -14.93
C GLU A 386 24.50 -7.65 -13.52
N ALA A 387 24.59 -6.32 -13.45
CA ALA A 387 24.50 -5.62 -12.19
C ALA A 387 23.79 -4.29 -12.37
N TYR A 388 22.96 -3.97 -11.39
CA TYR A 388 22.29 -2.69 -11.32
C TYR A 388 22.01 -2.33 -9.86
N ARG A 389 21.79 -1.03 -9.64
CA ARG A 389 21.43 -0.48 -8.36
C ARG A 389 19.98 0.02 -8.40
N ASP A 390 19.21 -0.36 -7.39
CA ASP A 390 17.87 0.19 -7.16
C ASP A 390 17.79 0.75 -5.73
N GLY A 391 17.78 2.08 -5.62
CA GLY A 391 17.81 2.79 -4.34
C GLY A 391 18.95 2.35 -3.41
N THR A 392 18.58 1.70 -2.30
CA THR A 392 19.47 1.19 -1.24
C THR A 392 19.98 -0.22 -1.51
N GLN A 393 19.67 -0.82 -2.67
CA GLN A 393 20.02 -2.20 -3.01
C GLN A 393 20.95 -2.26 -4.23
N LEU A 394 22.00 -3.07 -4.12
CA LEU A 394 22.87 -3.47 -5.21
C LEU A 394 22.56 -4.92 -5.59
N PHE A 395 22.24 -5.13 -6.87
CA PHE A 395 21.94 -6.43 -7.43
C PHE A 395 23.09 -6.92 -8.28
N LEU A 396 23.55 -8.12 -7.99
CA LEU A 396 24.61 -8.81 -8.73
C LEU A 396 24.05 -10.15 -9.21
N LEU A 397 23.97 -10.33 -10.52
CA LEU A 397 23.47 -11.55 -11.16
C LEU A 397 24.64 -12.38 -11.67
N PHE A 398 24.56 -13.69 -11.42
CA PHE A 398 25.54 -14.68 -11.85
C PHE A 398 24.86 -15.78 -12.65
N LYS A 399 25.53 -16.26 -13.69
CA LYS A 399 25.09 -17.46 -14.40
C LYS A 399 25.11 -18.66 -13.44
N PRO A 400 24.11 -19.54 -13.49
CA PRO A 400 24.06 -20.74 -12.66
C PRO A 400 25.31 -21.61 -12.80
N GLN A 401 25.85 -21.71 -14.02
CA GLN A 401 26.99 -22.56 -14.34
C GLN A 401 28.29 -22.07 -13.70
N ASP A 402 28.46 -20.76 -13.53
CA ASP A 402 29.67 -20.18 -12.94
C ASP A 402 29.62 -20.26 -11.42
N TRP A 403 28.42 -20.11 -10.85
CA TRP A 403 28.22 -20.29 -9.41
C TRP A 403 28.26 -21.77 -8.99
N ALA A 404 27.75 -22.69 -9.82
CA ALA A 404 27.78 -24.13 -9.54
C ALA A 404 29.20 -24.73 -9.56
N LYS A 405 30.17 -24.05 -10.19
CA LYS A 405 31.59 -24.43 -10.21
C LYS A 405 32.37 -23.93 -8.98
N LEU A 406 31.72 -23.24 -8.05
CA LEU A 406 32.35 -22.78 -6.83
C LEU A 406 32.49 -23.93 -5.85
N ASP A 407 33.72 -24.20 -5.45
CA ASP A 407 34.00 -24.99 -4.26
C ASP A 407 33.70 -24.18 -2.99
N GLU A 408 33.78 -24.84 -1.83
CA GLU A 408 33.53 -24.21 -0.54
C GLU A 408 34.53 -23.08 -0.25
N VAL A 409 35.79 -23.22 -0.72
CA VAL A 409 36.85 -22.22 -0.55
C VAL A 409 36.50 -20.92 -1.29
N ARG A 410 36.14 -20.99 -2.57
CA ARG A 410 35.77 -19.81 -3.38
C ARG A 410 34.44 -19.21 -2.97
N THR A 411 33.50 -20.03 -2.49
CA THR A 411 32.24 -19.55 -1.91
C THR A 411 32.50 -18.72 -0.64
N ASN A 412 33.42 -19.16 0.20
CA ASN A 412 33.83 -18.42 1.40
C ASN A 412 34.63 -17.15 1.06
N GLU A 413 35.46 -17.19 0.01
CA GLU A 413 36.15 -16.00 -0.50
C GLU A 413 35.16 -14.91 -0.96
N ILE A 414 34.11 -15.29 -1.72
CA ILE A 414 33.04 -14.37 -2.14
C ILE A 414 32.35 -13.76 -0.93
N LYS A 415 31.97 -14.58 0.06
CA LYS A 415 31.31 -14.10 1.29
C LYS A 415 32.19 -13.12 2.06
N ASN A 416 33.49 -13.40 2.18
CA ASN A 416 34.44 -12.54 2.88
C ASN A 416 34.62 -11.20 2.16
N LYS A 417 34.83 -11.21 0.83
CA LYS A 417 34.96 -9.97 0.04
C LYS A 417 33.73 -9.09 0.11
N VAL A 418 32.54 -9.68 0.08
CA VAL A 418 31.28 -8.94 0.22
C VAL A 418 31.15 -8.40 1.65
N LYS A 419 31.50 -9.18 2.67
CA LYS A 419 31.50 -8.74 4.07
C LYS A 419 32.49 -7.58 4.31
N ASP A 420 33.68 -7.65 3.73
CA ASP A 420 34.69 -6.60 3.82
C ASP A 420 34.26 -5.32 3.10
N PHE A 421 33.61 -5.46 1.94
CA PHE A 421 32.98 -4.32 1.26
C PHE A 421 31.89 -3.68 2.12
N MET A 422 31.03 -4.49 2.75
CA MET A 422 29.97 -4.02 3.64
C MET A 422 30.49 -3.41 4.95
N ALA A 423 31.69 -3.77 5.41
CA ALA A 423 32.28 -3.19 6.60
C ALA A 423 32.80 -1.76 6.36
N ASN A 424 33.19 -1.44 5.12
CA ASN A 424 33.80 -0.17 4.74
C ASN A 424 32.81 0.88 4.25
N ASP A 425 31.58 0.48 3.97
CA ASP A 425 30.55 1.29 3.34
C ASP A 425 29.20 0.93 3.98
N LYS A 426 28.21 1.81 4.06
CA LYS A 426 27.02 1.68 4.97
C LYS A 426 26.04 0.53 4.67
N TRP A 427 26.51 -0.56 4.07
CA TRP A 427 25.81 -1.78 3.70
C TRP A 427 25.73 -2.75 4.89
N VAL A 428 24.57 -3.38 5.09
CA VAL A 428 24.28 -4.17 6.30
C VAL A 428 23.73 -5.54 6.05
N ARG A 429 23.20 -5.82 4.87
CA ARG A 429 22.63 -7.14 4.59
C ARG A 429 23.01 -7.66 3.23
N THR A 430 23.24 -8.96 3.18
CA THR A 430 23.32 -9.75 1.95
C THR A 430 22.24 -10.80 1.92
N THR A 431 21.62 -10.99 0.75
CA THR A 431 20.67 -12.08 0.49
C THR A 431 21.03 -12.74 -0.82
N LEU A 432 21.14 -14.07 -0.82
CA LEU A 432 21.32 -14.85 -2.03
C LEU A 432 19.97 -15.46 -2.41
N LEU A 433 19.47 -15.15 -3.60
CA LEU A 433 18.25 -15.73 -4.16
C LEU A 433 18.60 -16.55 -5.40
N ARG A 434 17.93 -17.68 -5.58
CA ARG A 434 17.87 -18.37 -6.87
C ARG A 434 16.59 -17.94 -7.55
N THR A 435 16.68 -17.38 -8.75
CA THR A 435 15.50 -17.01 -9.53
C THR A 435 14.95 -18.23 -10.26
N ASP A 436 13.68 -18.17 -10.68
CA ASP A 436 12.98 -19.25 -11.37
C ASP A 436 13.66 -19.61 -12.73
N ASP A 437 14.41 -18.66 -13.30
CA ASP A 437 15.22 -18.82 -14.53
C ASP A 437 16.63 -19.41 -14.27
N ALA A 438 16.85 -20.00 -13.09
CA ALA A 438 18.11 -20.59 -12.64
C ALA A 438 19.28 -19.61 -12.40
N ASP A 439 19.11 -18.29 -12.60
CA ASP A 439 20.13 -17.31 -12.25
C ASP A 439 20.28 -17.14 -10.72
N ILE A 440 21.51 -16.87 -10.29
CA ILE A 440 21.81 -16.60 -8.88
C ILE A 440 21.93 -15.10 -8.70
N LYS A 441 21.02 -14.55 -7.89
CA LYS A 441 20.90 -13.14 -7.60
C LYS A 441 21.39 -12.87 -6.19
N MET A 442 22.51 -12.15 -6.07
CA MET A 442 22.97 -11.61 -4.79
C MET A 442 22.48 -10.18 -4.63
N ILE A 443 21.84 -9.92 -3.49
CA ILE A 443 21.31 -8.61 -3.10
C ILE A 443 22.14 -8.11 -1.94
N ILE A 444 22.71 -6.90 -2.06
CA ILE A 444 23.43 -6.20 -0.98
C ILE A 444 22.63 -4.95 -0.63
N THR A 445 22.35 -4.68 0.65
CA THR A 445 21.43 -3.60 1.09
C THR A 445 22.08 -2.67 2.12
N THR A 446 21.84 -1.35 2.03
CA THR A 446 22.28 -0.34 3.03
C THR A 446 21.36 -0.19 4.24
N LEU A 447 21.92 0.27 5.37
CA LEU A 447 21.15 0.73 6.53
C LEU A 447 20.53 2.06 6.13
N GLN A 448 19.23 2.20 6.34
CA GLN A 448 18.56 3.51 6.31
C GLN A 448 18.90 4.29 7.58
#